data_AF-A0A972R6U1-F1
#
_entry.id   AF-A0A972R6U1-F1
#
_cell.length_a   1.000
_cell.length_b   1.000
_cell.length_c   1.000
_cell.angle_alpha   90.00
_cell.angle_beta   90.00
_cell.angle_gamma   90.00
#
_symmetry.space_group_name_H-M   'P 1'
#
loop_
_entity.id
_entity.type
_entity.pdbx_description
1 polymer ?
#
loop_
_entity_poly.entity_id
_entity_poly.type
_entity_poly.pdbx_seq_one_letter_code
_entity_poly.pdbx_strand_id
1 'polypeptide(L)'
;YGFYGGDAYNYIMLGGYAVTGVTDPSKNFVEYSSIRNSSYWIDFNTNNKKLAWGLFAGYTKNLGSANEIVGPIYARGSDIDFVYRVSGRLIWNMNKFRIAPELEYTAVAYARRGDFDIDKYDKVTGSKTVANLRALVGFYYFF
;
A
#
# COMPACT_ATOMS: atom_id res chain seq x y z
N TYR A 1 -13.31 3.21 -4.00
CA TYR A 1 -12.37 4.31 -4.30
C TYR A 1 -11.09 3.73 -4.85
N GLY A 2 -10.25 4.54 -5.49
CA GLY A 2 -8.97 4.07 -5.99
C GLY A 2 -8.06 5.18 -6.50
N PHE A 3 -6.82 4.79 -6.79
CA PHE A 3 -5.75 5.63 -7.31
C PHE A 3 -4.98 4.84 -8.37
N TYR A 4 -4.62 5.52 -9.44
CA TYR A 4 -3.68 5.02 -10.44
C TYR A 4 -2.79 6.20 -10.85
N GLY A 5 -1.48 6.00 -10.76
CA GLY A 5 -0.54 7.06 -11.07
C GLY A 5 0.90 6.65 -10.79
N GLY A 6 1.83 7.53 -11.16
CA GLY A 6 3.25 7.40 -10.85
C GLY A 6 3.71 8.46 -9.85
N ASP A 7 4.91 8.26 -9.30
CA ASP A 7 5.54 9.17 -8.35
C ASP A 7 4.66 9.54 -7.16
N ALA A 8 3.94 8.54 -6.64
CA ALA A 8 3.02 8.71 -5.52
C ALA A 8 3.73 8.70 -4.15
N TYR A 9 5.04 8.93 -4.13
CA TYR A 9 5.86 8.86 -2.92
C TYR A 9 5.40 9.89 -1.87
N ASN A 10 5.05 11.10 -2.33
CA ASN A 10 4.51 12.19 -1.51
C ASN A 10 3.12 11.87 -0.91
N TYR A 11 2.36 10.97 -1.53
CA TYR A 11 1.07 10.48 -1.02
C TYR A 11 1.22 9.32 -0.03
N ILE A 12 2.45 8.97 0.38
CA ILE A 12 2.75 7.83 1.27
C ILE A 12 2.30 6.49 0.64
N MET A 13 2.24 6.44 -0.69
CA MET A 13 1.92 5.23 -1.44
C MET A 13 3.20 4.57 -1.96
N LEU A 14 3.06 3.35 -2.50
CA LEU A 14 4.16 2.71 -3.23
C LEU A 14 4.58 3.56 -4.45
N GLY A 15 5.82 3.43 -4.86
CA GLY A 15 6.35 4.13 -6.03
C GLY A 15 7.15 5.38 -5.68
N GLY A 16 7.36 6.21 -6.69
CA GLY A 16 8.38 7.26 -6.70
C GLY A 16 8.88 7.48 -8.12
N TYR A 17 10.17 7.72 -8.29
CA TYR A 17 10.78 7.88 -9.61
C TYR A 17 12.16 7.22 -9.67
N ALA A 18 12.63 6.96 -10.89
CA ALA A 18 13.93 6.34 -11.14
C ALA A 18 14.60 6.97 -12.35
N VAL A 19 15.93 6.89 -12.39
CA VAL A 19 16.73 7.38 -13.52
C VAL A 19 16.67 6.38 -14.69
N THR A 20 16.28 6.86 -15.86
CA THR A 20 16.09 6.04 -17.08
C THR A 20 17.03 6.40 -18.22
N GLY A 21 17.83 7.45 -18.08
CA GLY A 21 18.80 7.86 -19.08
C GLY A 21 19.76 8.93 -18.58
N VAL A 22 20.89 9.08 -19.25
CA VAL A 22 21.82 10.20 -19.08
C VAL A 22 21.81 11.01 -20.38
N THR A 23 21.36 12.27 -20.31
CA THR A 23 21.19 13.15 -21.48
C THR A 23 22.43 14.00 -21.74
N ASP A 24 23.18 14.37 -20.71
CA ASP A 24 24.48 15.05 -20.82
C ASP A 24 25.42 14.56 -19.72
N PRO A 25 26.36 13.64 -20.03
CA PRO A 25 27.29 13.11 -19.04
C PRO A 25 28.24 14.16 -18.45
N SER A 26 28.55 15.21 -19.20
CA SER A 26 29.47 16.27 -18.73
C SER A 26 28.81 17.18 -17.68
N LYS A 27 27.48 17.26 -17.70
CA LYS A 27 26.67 18.08 -16.79
C LYS A 27 25.85 17.26 -15.79
N ASN A 28 25.97 15.94 -15.83
CA ASN A 28 25.13 15.00 -15.07
C ASN A 28 23.63 15.22 -15.29
N PHE A 29 23.22 15.58 -16.50
CA PHE A 29 21.80 15.64 -16.82
C PHE A 29 21.26 14.24 -17.06
N VAL A 30 20.13 13.94 -16.45
CA VAL A 30 19.51 12.63 -16.46
C VAL A 30 18.02 12.74 -16.75
N GLU A 31 17.46 11.66 -17.29
CA GLU A 31 16.03 11.47 -17.49
C GLU A 31 15.45 10.65 -16.36
N TYR A 32 14.20 10.96 -16.02
CA TYR A 32 13.46 10.26 -14.98
C TYR A 32 12.18 9.65 -15.53
N SER A 33 11.79 8.51 -14.98
CA SER A 33 10.47 7.93 -15.17
C SER A 33 9.85 7.60 -13.83
N SER A 34 8.52 7.69 -13.77
CA SER A 34 7.78 7.44 -12.55
C SER A 34 7.54 5.94 -12.35
N ILE A 35 7.73 5.49 -11.12
CA ILE A 35 7.30 4.17 -10.66
C ILE A 35 5.81 4.26 -10.36
N ARG A 36 5.03 3.47 -11.07
CA ARG A 36 3.56 3.51 -11.01
C ARG A 36 3.01 2.54 -9.99
N ASN A 37 1.89 2.89 -9.40
CA ASN A 37 1.08 1.96 -8.61
C ASN A 37 -0.39 2.03 -9.04
N SER A 38 -1.12 0.97 -8.75
CA SER A 38 -2.58 0.99 -8.72
C SER A 38 -3.06 0.57 -7.34
N SER A 39 -4.02 1.30 -6.80
CA SER A 39 -4.57 1.06 -5.47
C SER A 39 -6.08 1.18 -5.49
N TYR A 40 -6.77 0.26 -4.85
CA TYR A 40 -8.22 0.24 -4.75
C TYR A 40 -8.63 -0.15 -3.35
N TRP A 41 -9.70 0.46 -2.85
CA TRP A 41 -10.26 0.10 -1.55
C TRP A 41 -11.76 0.34 -1.49
N ILE A 42 -12.37 -0.40 -0.58
CA ILE A 42 -13.76 -0.28 -0.19
C ILE A 42 -13.84 -0.27 1.34
N ASP A 43 -14.72 0.59 1.84
CA ASP A 43 -15.08 0.62 3.26
C ASP A 43 -16.61 0.58 3.33
N PHE A 44 -17.13 -0.45 3.99
CA PHE A 44 -18.54 -0.65 4.23
C PHE A 44 -18.84 -0.58 5.72
N ASN A 45 -19.91 0.11 6.11
CA ASN A 45 -20.39 0.16 7.49
C ASN A 45 -21.91 0.07 7.55
N THR A 46 -22.42 -0.57 8.61
CA THR A 46 -23.85 -0.59 8.92
C THR A 46 -24.22 0.52 9.90
N ASN A 47 -25.48 0.95 9.86
CA ASN A 47 -25.96 2.13 10.61
C ASN A 47 -26.83 1.78 11.83
N ASN A 48 -26.76 0.55 12.34
CA ASN A 48 -27.57 0.14 13.48
C ASN A 48 -27.09 0.80 14.78
N LYS A 49 -28.02 1.38 15.54
CA LYS A 49 -27.72 2.17 16.75
C LYS A 49 -27.17 1.34 17.92
N LYS A 50 -27.54 0.07 18.05
CA LYS A 50 -27.07 -0.81 19.13
C LYS A 50 -25.83 -1.60 18.72
N LEU A 51 -25.84 -2.18 17.53
CA LEU A 51 -24.76 -3.04 17.03
C LEU A 51 -24.46 -2.71 15.58
N ALA A 52 -23.45 -1.91 15.33
CA ALA A 52 -22.94 -1.63 14.00
C ALA A 52 -21.68 -2.45 13.75
N TRP A 53 -21.51 -2.94 12.54
CA TRP A 53 -20.27 -3.53 12.06
C TRP A 53 -19.81 -2.85 10.78
N GLY A 54 -18.51 -2.97 10.50
CA GLY A 54 -17.88 -2.48 9.30
C GLY A 54 -16.79 -3.39 8.77
N LEU A 55 -16.53 -3.30 7.47
CA LEU A 55 -15.49 -4.04 6.79
C LEU A 55 -14.75 -3.12 5.83
N PHE A 56 -13.43 -3.04 6.01
CA PHE A 56 -12.52 -2.41 5.09
C PHE A 56 -11.75 -3.48 4.32
N ALA A 57 -11.59 -3.29 3.01
CA ALA A 57 -10.68 -4.07 2.19
C ALA A 57 -9.94 -3.15 1.22
N GLY A 58 -8.62 -3.31 1.12
CA GLY A 58 -7.76 -2.54 0.23
C GLY A 58 -6.69 -3.41 -0.42
N TYR A 59 -6.32 -3.05 -1.65
CA TYR A 59 -5.27 -3.70 -2.43
C TYR A 59 -4.46 -2.63 -3.17
N THR A 60 -3.14 -2.75 -3.14
CA THR A 60 -2.19 -1.91 -3.88
C THR A 60 -1.19 -2.80 -4.61
N LYS A 61 -0.92 -2.52 -5.88
CA LYS A 61 0.07 -3.19 -6.72
C LYS A 61 1.11 -2.20 -7.20
N ASN A 62 2.39 -2.56 -7.09
CA ASN A 62 3.47 -1.88 -7.78
C ASN A 62 3.48 -2.30 -9.26
N LEU A 63 3.42 -1.33 -10.16
CA LEU A 63 3.39 -1.53 -11.61
C LEU A 63 4.73 -1.18 -12.27
N GLY A 64 5.72 -0.76 -11.49
CA GLY A 64 7.03 -0.38 -11.99
C GLY A 64 7.02 0.88 -12.87
N SER A 65 8.19 1.13 -13.45
CA SER A 65 8.44 2.16 -14.44
C SER A 65 7.82 1.81 -15.80
N ALA A 66 7.51 2.83 -16.60
CA ALA A 66 7.20 2.65 -18.02
C ALA A 66 8.46 2.46 -18.87
N ASN A 67 9.59 3.00 -18.42
CA ASN A 67 10.86 3.00 -19.14
C ASN A 67 11.90 2.18 -18.37
N GLU A 68 12.88 1.62 -19.08
CA GLU A 68 13.96 0.86 -18.47
C GLU A 68 14.78 1.75 -17.53
N ILE A 69 15.05 1.25 -16.33
CA ILE A 69 15.81 1.93 -15.29
C ILE A 69 17.27 1.59 -15.48
N VAL A 70 18.11 2.61 -15.55
CA VAL A 70 19.55 2.49 -15.79
C VAL A 70 20.39 3.03 -14.65
N GLY A 71 19.74 3.61 -13.64
CA GLY A 71 20.39 4.29 -12.53
C GLY A 71 19.61 4.15 -11.22
N PRO A 72 19.81 5.09 -10.28
CA PRO A 72 19.22 4.99 -8.95
C PRO A 72 17.68 5.07 -8.98
N ILE A 73 17.08 4.35 -8.03
CA ILE A 73 15.64 4.31 -7.78
C ILE A 73 15.35 5.08 -6.48
N TYR A 74 14.40 6.01 -6.55
CA TYR A 74 13.93 6.81 -5.43
C TYR A 74 12.45 6.51 -5.20
N ALA A 75 12.17 5.32 -4.67
CA ALA A 75 10.81 4.82 -4.51
C ALA A 75 10.57 4.19 -3.13
N ARG A 76 9.30 4.20 -2.70
CA ARG A 76 8.82 3.48 -1.52
C ARG A 76 8.40 2.08 -1.92
N GLY A 77 8.99 1.08 -1.28
CA GLY A 77 8.63 -0.32 -1.50
C GLY A 77 8.92 -0.79 -2.92
N SER A 78 10.09 -0.46 -3.45
CA SER A 78 10.59 -1.00 -4.73
C SER A 78 10.67 -2.53 -4.70
N ASP A 79 10.92 -3.12 -3.52
CA ASP A 79 10.91 -4.56 -3.27
C ASP A 79 9.51 -5.14 -3.00
N ILE A 80 8.44 -4.34 -3.06
CA ILE A 80 7.07 -4.77 -2.82
C ILE A 80 6.34 -4.97 -4.16
N ASP A 81 5.81 -6.17 -4.35
CA ASP A 81 4.95 -6.51 -5.46
C ASP A 81 3.53 -5.97 -5.24
N PHE A 82 2.90 -6.38 -4.15
CA PHE A 82 1.57 -5.90 -3.75
C PHE A 82 1.39 -5.92 -2.24
N VAL A 83 0.40 -5.13 -1.80
CA VAL A 83 -0.09 -5.06 -0.42
C VAL A 83 -1.59 -5.26 -0.44
N TYR A 84 -2.12 -6.03 0.50
CA TYR A 84 -3.55 -6.02 0.78
C TYR A 84 -3.83 -5.98 2.27
N ARG A 85 -4.96 -5.35 2.61
CA ARG A 85 -5.41 -5.17 3.99
C ARG A 85 -6.90 -5.43 4.07
N VAL A 86 -7.31 -6.23 5.05
CA VAL A 86 -8.70 -6.47 5.40
C VAL A 86 -8.87 -6.15 6.88
N SER A 87 -9.83 -5.30 7.23
CA SER A 87 -10.14 -4.95 8.62
C SER A 87 -11.63 -5.07 8.91
N GLY A 88 -11.98 -5.91 9.88
CA GLY A 88 -13.33 -6.05 10.40
C GLY A 88 -13.48 -5.28 11.71
N ARG A 89 -14.53 -4.47 11.82
CA ARG A 89 -14.83 -3.62 12.98
C ARG A 89 -16.22 -3.91 13.50
N LEU A 90 -16.37 -3.90 14.82
CA LEU A 90 -17.67 -3.94 15.50
C LEU A 90 -17.78 -2.74 16.42
N ILE A 91 -18.98 -2.20 16.56
CA ILE A 91 -19.34 -1.13 17.48
C ILE A 91 -20.59 -1.59 18.22
N TRP A 92 -20.44 -1.84 19.51
CA TRP A 92 -21.53 -2.21 20.39
C TRP A 92 -21.81 -1.08 21.38
N ASN A 93 -22.99 -0.47 21.27
CA ASN A 93 -23.46 0.60 22.15
C ASN A 93 -24.39 0.04 23.24
N MET A 94 -24.10 0.39 24.49
CA MET A 94 -24.86 0.07 25.69
C MET A 94 -25.12 1.36 26.47
N ASN A 95 -26.18 2.08 26.10
CA ASN A 95 -26.52 3.39 26.66
C ASN A 95 -25.34 4.38 26.53
N LYS A 96 -24.71 4.79 27.65
CA LYS A 96 -23.54 5.67 27.69
C LYS A 96 -22.21 4.96 27.44
N PHE A 97 -22.19 3.63 27.32
CA PHE A 97 -20.96 2.85 27.14
C PHE A 97 -20.87 2.27 25.73
N ARG A 98 -19.67 2.19 25.16
CA ARG A 98 -19.40 1.56 23.87
C ARG A 98 -18.16 0.68 23.94
N ILE A 99 -18.25 -0.51 23.35
CA ILE A 99 -17.12 -1.38 23.09
C ILE A 99 -16.94 -1.45 21.56
N ALA A 100 -15.72 -1.27 21.08
CA ALA A 100 -15.40 -1.31 19.66
C ALA A 100 -14.16 -2.17 19.39
N PRO A 101 -14.31 -3.50 19.20
CA PRO A 101 -13.20 -4.34 18.76
C PRO A 101 -12.97 -4.21 17.24
N GLU A 102 -11.70 -4.32 16.85
CA GLU A 102 -11.24 -4.35 15.47
C GLU A 102 -10.22 -5.47 15.28
N LEU A 103 -10.35 -6.21 14.19
CA LEU A 103 -9.40 -7.21 13.73
C LEU A 103 -8.91 -6.83 12.33
N GLU A 104 -7.61 -6.73 12.17
CA GLU A 104 -6.98 -6.34 10.92
C GLU A 104 -5.94 -7.37 10.48
N TYR A 105 -6.07 -7.84 9.25
CA TYR A 105 -5.09 -8.65 8.56
C TYR A 105 -4.47 -7.84 7.43
N THR A 106 -3.14 -7.66 7.49
CA THR A 106 -2.38 -6.99 6.43
C THR A 106 -1.32 -7.94 5.92
N ALA A 107 -1.21 -8.07 4.60
CA ALA A 107 -0.20 -8.90 3.96
C ALA A 107 0.51 -8.13 2.84
N VAL A 108 1.81 -8.37 2.74
CA VAL A 108 2.70 -7.73 1.78
C VAL A 108 3.50 -8.82 1.07
N ALA A 109 3.52 -8.78 -0.26
CA ALA A 109 4.33 -9.65 -1.09
C ALA A 109 5.64 -8.95 -1.45
N TYR A 110 6.74 -9.37 -0.83
CA TYR A 110 8.08 -8.83 -1.08
C TYR A 110 8.82 -9.66 -2.12
N ALA A 111 9.77 -9.06 -2.84
CA ALA A 111 10.71 -9.77 -3.70
C ALA A 111 11.43 -10.86 -2.91
N ARG A 112 11.27 -12.11 -3.33
CA ARG A 112 11.68 -13.27 -2.53
C ARG A 112 13.21 -13.39 -2.45
N ARG A 113 13.92 -12.98 -3.49
CA ARG A 113 15.39 -12.99 -3.58
C ARG A 113 15.97 -11.58 -3.74
N GLY A 114 15.34 -10.58 -3.13
CA GLY A 114 15.74 -9.17 -3.30
C GLY A 114 15.76 -8.78 -4.78
N ASP A 115 16.80 -8.04 -5.19
CA ASP A 115 16.94 -7.50 -6.54
C ASP A 115 16.93 -8.56 -7.66
N PHE A 116 17.24 -9.83 -7.36
CA PHE A 116 17.16 -10.91 -8.37
C PHE A 116 15.75 -11.23 -8.84
N ASP A 117 14.75 -10.93 -8.01
CA ASP A 117 13.35 -11.08 -8.35
C ASP A 117 12.74 -9.72 -8.78
N ILE A 118 13.55 -8.71 -9.13
CA ILE A 118 13.10 -7.40 -9.62
C ILE A 118 13.64 -7.19 -11.04
N ASP A 119 12.77 -6.85 -11.99
CA ASP A 119 13.18 -6.58 -13.37
C ASP A 119 13.73 -5.15 -13.56
N LYS A 120 14.24 -4.89 -14.77
CA LYS A 120 14.79 -3.59 -15.18
C LYS A 120 13.76 -2.44 -15.21
N TYR A 121 12.49 -2.70 -14.88
CA TYR A 121 11.43 -1.72 -14.75
C TYR A 121 10.95 -1.57 -13.31
N ASP A 122 11.68 -2.07 -12.31
CA ASP A 122 11.27 -2.06 -10.89
C ASP A 122 9.99 -2.86 -10.65
N LYS A 123 9.77 -3.94 -11.42
CA LYS A 123 8.67 -4.88 -11.17
C LYS A 123 9.18 -6.14 -10.51
N VAL A 124 8.50 -6.53 -9.43
CA VAL A 124 8.77 -7.82 -8.79
C VAL A 124 8.25 -8.96 -9.67
N THR A 125 9.15 -9.85 -10.08
CA THR A 125 8.89 -11.03 -10.92
C THR A 125 8.70 -12.31 -10.10
N GLY A 126 9.20 -12.34 -8.86
CA GLY A 126 9.04 -13.45 -7.91
C GLY A 126 8.86 -12.96 -6.48
N SER A 127 7.67 -13.16 -5.90
CA SER A 127 7.37 -12.62 -4.57
C SER A 127 7.08 -13.70 -3.52
N LYS A 128 7.28 -13.34 -2.25
CA LYS A 128 6.91 -14.11 -1.05
C LYS A 128 6.06 -13.24 -0.14
N THR A 129 4.90 -13.75 0.24
CA THR A 129 3.96 -13.04 1.12
C THR A 129 4.35 -13.19 2.59
N VAL A 130 4.38 -12.06 3.29
CA VAL A 130 4.47 -11.98 4.76
C VAL A 130 3.21 -11.27 5.26
N ALA A 131 2.61 -11.79 6.32
CA ALA A 131 1.36 -11.27 6.86
C ALA A 131 1.47 -10.92 8.34
N ASN A 132 0.62 -10.00 8.77
CA ASN A 132 0.47 -9.55 10.15
C ASN A 132 -1.02 -9.50 10.51
N LEU A 133 -1.36 -10.02 11.69
CA LEU A 133 -2.69 -9.95 12.27
C LEU A 133 -2.64 -9.06 13.51
N ARG A 134 -3.47 -8.01 13.54
CA ARG A 134 -3.57 -7.06 14.64
C ARG A 134 -4.99 -7.10 15.22
N ALA A 135 -5.07 -7.04 16.54
CA ALA A 135 -6.32 -6.93 17.27
C ALA A 135 -6.30 -5.66 18.13
N LEU A 136 -7.41 -4.93 18.15
CA LEU A 136 -7.60 -3.73 18.95
C LEU A 136 -8.97 -3.80 19.62
N VAL A 137 -9.09 -3.32 20.85
CA VAL A 137 -10.39 -3.12 21.51
C VAL A 137 -10.43 -1.73 22.14
N GLY A 138 -11.41 -0.93 21.73
CA GLY A 138 -11.70 0.37 22.32
C GLY A 138 -12.88 0.31 23.30
N PHE A 139 -12.76 1.02 24.42
CA PHE A 139 -13.85 1.25 25.37
C PHE A 139 -14.10 2.75 25.48
N TYR A 140 -15.36 3.16 25.36
CA TYR A 140 -15.75 4.57 25.38
C TYR A 140 -16.91 4.77 26.36
N TYR A 141 -16.89 5.89 27.08
CA TYR A 141 -18.00 6.35 27.90
C TYR A 141 -18.40 7.75 27.45
N PHE A 142 -19.69 7.96 27.21
CA PHE A 142 -20.27 9.22 26.74
C PHE A 142 -20.99 9.90 27.90
N PHE A 143 -20.56 11.12 28.26
CA PHE A 143 -21.09 11.88 29.39
C PHE A 143 -22.43 12.56 29.05
#